data_AF-A0A2E9L9T5-F1
#
_entry.id   AF-A0A2E9L9T5-F1
#
_cell.length_a   1.000
_cell.length_b   1.000
_cell.length_c   1.000
_cell.angle_alpha   90.00
_cell.angle_beta   90.00
_cell.angle_gamma   90.00
#
_symmetry.space_group_name_H-M   'P 1'
#
loop_
_entity.id
_entity.type
_entity.pdbx_description
1 polymer ?
#
loop_
_entity_poly.entity_id
_entity_poly.type
_entity_poly.pdbx_seq_one_letter_code
_entity_poly.pdbx_strand_id
1 'polypeptide(L)'
;MERWDADATYSITVDEFAELTDVWNASITIKLTNPSMQDRSYNVSGGIPSNALWASSLSCGNDHCQGTLEPGESLNIDFALHHENLSHQPSSIDYELSIVFDDSDSFEETGTIHPLLNASVGAEWRHVRGDDGVLSCINVHVQEDFATNITFPDLGDEWLPFLWLDGQAGLTQALSSEDTAVCLNGVDQALPSQAQSLLQSVNIGNLSFMVGFDATWPHIVSASDQGWLIDGTHGWGTPFDQGGTLYQENASSCPDDGFLTAPPQSNNNNWSWDLSIRPKHRIPSIEGNESLHVKLSPDTYVYCNQEDGLASKFAVQVGPDLILYRSDQTLRLWDEPMSSESSQLEIALYNSNDLDIVLRHDAFGDVAWDLTTLPSSLSSGWNNFTLDVPDAMFNTHQFTHQDGAILVTFGAYMEA
;
A
#
# COMPACT_ATOMS: atom_id res chain seq x y z
N MET A 1 -10.49 35.82 -32.22
CA MET A 1 -10.02 34.56 -32.84
C MET A 1 -9.50 33.59 -31.76
N GLU A 2 -9.80 33.83 -30.49
CA GLU A 2 -9.10 33.25 -29.32
C GLU A 2 -9.93 32.16 -28.61
N ARG A 3 -11.12 31.83 -29.12
CA ARG A 3 -12.05 30.85 -28.53
C ARG A 3 -12.36 29.67 -29.46
N TRP A 4 -11.71 29.57 -30.63
CA TRP A 4 -12.08 28.51 -31.59
C TRP A 4 -11.72 27.12 -31.05
N ASP A 5 -10.53 27.00 -30.47
CA ASP A 5 -9.88 25.77 -30.00
C ASP A 5 -9.47 25.87 -28.52
N ALA A 6 -10.14 26.72 -27.74
CA ALA A 6 -9.86 26.85 -26.31
C ALA A 6 -10.07 25.50 -25.58
N ASP A 7 -9.22 25.20 -24.61
CA ASP A 7 -9.29 23.94 -23.87
C ASP A 7 -10.51 23.89 -22.95
N ALA A 8 -11.07 22.70 -22.77
CA ALA A 8 -12.09 22.47 -21.75
C ALA A 8 -11.48 22.62 -20.35
N THR A 9 -12.31 23.02 -19.39
CA THR A 9 -11.87 23.28 -18.01
C THR A 9 -12.83 22.65 -17.04
N TYR A 10 -12.38 22.40 -15.82
CA TYR A 10 -13.22 21.92 -14.72
C TYR A 10 -13.01 22.77 -13.46
N SER A 11 -13.98 22.69 -12.55
CA SER A 11 -13.88 23.22 -11.20
C SER A 11 -14.65 22.32 -10.24
N ILE A 12 -14.11 22.08 -9.05
CA ILE A 12 -14.71 21.20 -8.04
C ILE A 12 -15.20 22.05 -6.87
N THR A 13 -16.39 21.73 -6.38
CA THR A 13 -16.93 22.23 -5.10
C THR A 13 -17.21 21.03 -4.23
N VAL A 14 -16.59 20.98 -3.06
CA VAL A 14 -16.65 19.85 -2.12
C VAL A 14 -17.35 20.29 -0.85
N ASP A 15 -18.25 19.46 -0.33
CA ASP A 15 -18.75 19.62 1.03
C ASP A 15 -17.61 19.37 2.03
N GLU A 16 -17.39 20.31 2.95
CA GLU A 16 -16.32 20.21 3.95
C GLU A 16 -16.55 19.05 4.93
N PHE A 17 -17.83 18.78 5.24
CA PHE A 17 -18.22 17.72 6.15
C PHE A 17 -19.37 16.89 5.59
N ALA A 18 -19.39 15.60 5.92
CA ALA A 18 -20.59 14.80 5.77
C ALA A 18 -21.56 15.11 6.92
N GLU A 19 -22.80 15.43 6.58
CA GLU A 19 -23.84 15.78 7.54
C GLU A 19 -24.79 14.60 7.76
N LEU A 20 -25.40 14.53 8.95
CA LEU A 20 -26.43 13.53 9.24
C LEU A 20 -27.80 14.08 8.84
N THR A 21 -28.38 13.48 7.79
CA THR A 21 -29.80 13.66 7.45
C THR A 21 -30.59 12.43 7.92
N ASP A 22 -30.99 11.55 7.00
CA ASP A 22 -31.49 10.20 7.30
C ASP A 22 -30.33 9.18 7.38
N VAL A 23 -29.29 9.44 6.59
CA VAL A 23 -27.98 8.79 6.56
C VAL A 23 -26.91 9.89 6.53
N TRP A 24 -25.67 9.54 6.85
CA TRP A 24 -24.58 10.49 6.65
C TRP A 24 -24.32 10.65 5.16
N ASN A 25 -24.31 11.90 4.69
CA ASN A 25 -24.15 12.21 3.28
C ASN A 25 -23.20 13.39 3.06
N ALA A 26 -22.46 13.31 1.96
CA ALA A 26 -21.67 14.41 1.42
C ALA A 26 -21.76 14.39 -0.10
N SER A 27 -21.54 15.54 -0.71
CA SER A 27 -21.56 15.70 -2.16
C SER A 27 -20.33 16.46 -2.66
N ILE A 28 -19.83 16.02 -3.80
CA ILE A 28 -18.79 16.72 -4.56
C ILE A 28 -19.39 17.07 -5.92
N THR A 29 -19.51 18.37 -6.20
CA THR A 29 -20.01 18.86 -7.49
C THR A 29 -18.84 19.19 -8.40
N ILE A 30 -18.75 18.47 -9.52
CA ILE A 30 -17.75 18.63 -10.57
C ILE A 30 -18.41 19.42 -11.70
N LYS A 31 -17.95 20.64 -11.93
CA LYS A 31 -18.43 21.47 -13.04
C LYS A 31 -17.45 21.41 -14.19
N LEU A 32 -17.91 20.91 -15.34
CA LEU A 32 -17.18 20.91 -16.60
C LEU A 32 -17.63 22.09 -17.46
N THR A 33 -16.70 22.73 -18.17
CA THR A 33 -17.00 23.89 -19.03
C THR A 33 -16.23 23.81 -20.34
N ASN A 34 -16.94 23.92 -21.47
CA ASN A 34 -16.36 24.04 -22.81
C ASN A 34 -16.40 25.51 -23.27
N PRO A 35 -15.28 26.27 -23.17
CA PRO A 35 -15.24 27.66 -23.62
C PRO A 35 -15.06 27.80 -25.13
N SER A 36 -14.90 26.69 -25.86
CA SER A 36 -14.51 26.64 -27.27
C SER A 36 -15.70 26.74 -28.23
N MET A 37 -15.42 26.77 -29.54
CA MET A 37 -16.43 26.69 -30.60
C MET A 37 -16.56 25.28 -31.20
N GLN A 38 -15.85 24.29 -30.63
CA GLN A 38 -15.89 22.90 -31.02
C GLN A 38 -16.52 22.06 -29.91
N ASP A 39 -17.09 20.93 -30.29
CA ASP A 39 -17.56 19.93 -29.33
C ASP A 39 -16.36 19.33 -28.59
N ARG A 40 -16.49 19.14 -27.27
CA ARG A 40 -15.44 18.56 -26.41
C ARG A 40 -15.98 17.32 -25.74
N SER A 41 -15.37 16.18 -25.98
CA SER A 41 -15.72 14.94 -25.28
C SER A 41 -15.16 14.96 -23.85
N TYR A 42 -15.89 14.35 -22.92
CA TYR A 42 -15.46 14.23 -21.54
C TYR A 42 -15.73 12.82 -21.00
N ASN A 43 -14.91 12.41 -20.04
CA ASN A 43 -15.12 11.25 -19.21
C ASN A 43 -14.74 11.61 -17.76
N VAL A 44 -15.64 11.35 -16.82
CA VAL A 44 -15.42 11.57 -15.39
C VAL A 44 -15.68 10.26 -14.67
N SER A 45 -14.69 9.77 -13.93
CA SER A 45 -14.84 8.66 -13.00
C SER A 45 -14.48 9.12 -11.59
N GLY A 46 -15.00 8.39 -10.60
CA GLY A 46 -14.76 8.70 -9.21
C GLY A 46 -14.94 7.47 -8.35
N GLY A 47 -14.16 7.38 -7.27
CA GLY A 47 -14.17 6.22 -6.40
C GLY A 47 -13.69 6.54 -5.00
N ILE A 48 -13.90 5.54 -4.14
CA ILE A 48 -13.35 5.48 -2.80
C ILE A 48 -12.25 4.42 -2.84
N PRO A 49 -10.98 4.75 -2.55
CA PRO A 49 -9.88 3.80 -2.70
C PRO A 49 -9.83 2.74 -1.58
N SER A 50 -10.56 2.95 -0.48
CA SER A 50 -10.54 2.08 0.71
C SER A 50 -11.78 1.17 0.79
N ASN A 51 -11.65 0.04 1.49
CA ASN A 51 -12.74 -0.85 1.90
C ASN A 51 -13.57 -0.23 3.04
N ALA A 52 -14.02 0.99 2.84
CA ALA A 52 -14.81 1.72 3.81
C ALA A 52 -16.29 1.31 3.76
N LEU A 53 -17.02 1.53 4.85
CA LEU A 53 -18.48 1.36 4.93
C LEU A 53 -19.26 2.47 4.20
N TRP A 54 -18.58 3.19 3.31
CA TRP A 54 -19.10 4.26 2.48
C TRP A 54 -19.43 3.72 1.10
N ALA A 55 -20.51 4.22 0.53
CA ALA A 55 -20.88 3.98 -0.85
C ALA A 55 -20.83 5.30 -1.63
N SER A 56 -20.31 5.23 -2.85
CA SER A 56 -20.23 6.36 -3.77
C SER A 56 -21.09 6.13 -5.00
N SER A 57 -21.63 7.21 -5.57
CA SER A 57 -22.35 7.16 -6.85
C SER A 57 -22.22 8.47 -7.61
N LEU A 58 -22.03 8.40 -8.93
CA LEU A 58 -22.11 9.55 -9.81
C LEU A 58 -23.55 9.78 -10.28
N SER A 59 -23.94 11.05 -10.48
CA SER A 59 -25.29 11.45 -10.88
C SER A 59 -25.75 10.90 -12.25
N CYS A 60 -24.83 10.43 -13.09
CA CYS A 60 -25.14 9.77 -14.36
C CYS A 60 -25.60 8.31 -14.20
N GLY A 61 -25.51 7.73 -12.99
CA GLY A 61 -26.02 6.39 -12.67
C GLY A 61 -25.11 5.22 -13.05
N ASN A 62 -23.94 5.49 -13.63
CA ASN A 62 -22.87 4.52 -13.91
C ASN A 62 -21.61 4.90 -13.11
N ASP A 63 -20.61 4.02 -13.07
CA ASP A 63 -19.30 4.26 -12.43
C ASP A 63 -18.46 5.34 -13.14
N HIS A 64 -18.88 5.75 -14.34
CA HIS A 64 -18.29 6.84 -15.11
C HIS A 64 -19.38 7.63 -15.84
N CYS A 65 -19.19 8.96 -15.91
CA CYS A 65 -20.01 9.87 -16.70
C CYS A 65 -19.26 10.27 -17.95
N GLN A 66 -19.76 9.85 -19.11
CA GLN A 66 -19.19 10.18 -20.41
C GLN A 66 -20.19 10.95 -21.28
N GLY A 67 -19.68 11.86 -22.10
CA GLY A 67 -20.51 12.61 -23.02
C GLY A 67 -19.74 13.62 -23.86
N THR A 68 -20.47 14.59 -24.39
CA THR A 68 -19.92 15.66 -25.23
C THR A 68 -20.51 16.99 -24.77
N LEU A 69 -19.65 17.98 -24.54
CA LEU A 69 -20.00 19.36 -24.24
C LEU A 69 -20.06 20.17 -25.52
N GLU A 70 -21.21 20.77 -25.80
CA GLU A 70 -21.41 21.69 -26.92
C GLU A 70 -20.65 23.02 -26.68
N PRO A 71 -20.43 23.83 -27.74
CA PRO A 71 -19.79 25.14 -27.64
C PRO A 71 -20.44 26.07 -26.60
N GLY A 72 -19.66 26.46 -25.59
CA GLY A 72 -20.12 27.33 -24.52
C GLY A 72 -20.95 26.64 -23.44
N GLU A 73 -21.09 25.32 -23.49
CA GLU A 73 -21.84 24.55 -22.51
C GLU A 73 -21.09 24.43 -21.17
N SER A 74 -21.87 24.30 -20.09
CA SER A 74 -21.37 23.86 -18.80
C SER A 74 -22.30 22.81 -18.22
N LEU A 75 -21.71 21.75 -17.66
CA LEU A 75 -22.41 20.63 -17.06
C LEU A 75 -21.93 20.47 -15.62
N ASN A 76 -22.85 20.13 -14.72
CA ASN A 76 -22.52 19.71 -13.37
C ASN A 76 -22.75 18.20 -13.24
N ILE A 77 -21.78 17.52 -12.67
CA ILE A 77 -21.83 16.11 -12.29
C ILE A 77 -21.69 16.06 -10.77
N ASP A 78 -22.58 15.35 -10.09
CA ASP A 78 -22.53 15.21 -8.65
C ASP A 78 -22.00 13.83 -8.30
N PHE A 79 -20.97 13.78 -7.47
CA PHE A 79 -20.44 12.58 -6.85
C PHE A 79 -20.93 12.54 -5.41
N ALA A 80 -21.90 11.66 -5.16
CA ALA A 80 -22.56 11.53 -3.88
C ALA A 80 -21.91 10.41 -3.06
N LEU A 81 -21.60 10.73 -1.80
CA LEU A 81 -21.03 9.82 -0.82
C LEU A 81 -22.06 9.62 0.30
N HIS A 82 -22.33 8.38 0.64
CA HIS A 82 -23.26 8.04 1.72
C HIS A 82 -22.74 6.90 2.57
N HIS A 83 -22.95 7.00 3.88
CA HIS A 83 -22.63 5.93 4.81
C HIS A 83 -23.94 5.31 5.30
N GLU A 84 -24.07 3.99 5.16
CA GLU A 84 -25.27 3.28 5.60
C GLU A 84 -25.48 3.42 7.11
N ASN A 85 -26.74 3.39 7.56
CA ASN A 85 -27.04 3.53 8.99
C ASN A 85 -26.72 2.23 9.73
N LEU A 86 -25.50 2.15 10.26
CA LEU A 86 -24.95 1.02 10.98
C LEU A 86 -24.87 1.30 12.49
N SER A 87 -24.47 0.31 13.28
CA SER A 87 -24.21 0.46 14.72
C SER A 87 -23.00 1.35 15.06
N HIS A 88 -22.20 1.71 14.05
CA HIS A 88 -20.95 2.47 14.19
C HIS A 88 -21.08 3.85 13.57
N GLN A 89 -20.31 4.80 14.08
CA GLN A 89 -20.18 6.13 13.51
C GLN A 89 -19.39 6.07 12.20
N PRO A 90 -19.66 7.00 11.26
CA PRO A 90 -18.90 7.08 10.02
C PRO A 90 -17.44 7.45 10.28
N SER A 91 -16.52 6.80 9.59
CA SER A 91 -15.12 7.25 9.49
C SER A 91 -14.99 8.41 8.50
N SER A 92 -13.90 9.15 8.57
CA SER A 92 -13.45 10.02 7.47
C SER A 92 -13.10 9.17 6.26
N ILE A 93 -13.38 9.69 5.07
CA ILE A 93 -13.22 8.95 3.83
C ILE A 93 -12.44 9.73 2.79
N ASP A 94 -11.45 9.08 2.18
CA ASP A 94 -10.73 9.63 1.05
C ASP A 94 -11.49 9.34 -0.25
N TYR A 95 -11.40 10.25 -1.20
CA TYR A 95 -11.97 10.10 -2.53
C TYR A 95 -10.92 10.41 -3.59
N GLU A 96 -11.10 9.79 -4.76
CA GLU A 96 -10.30 10.05 -5.95
C GLU A 96 -11.24 10.30 -7.14
N LEU A 97 -10.93 11.31 -7.94
CA LEU A 97 -11.67 11.70 -9.13
C LEU A 97 -10.71 11.81 -10.32
N SER A 98 -11.09 11.22 -11.45
CA SER A 98 -10.34 11.31 -12.70
C SER A 98 -11.21 12.00 -13.76
N ILE A 99 -10.69 13.07 -14.36
CA ILE A 99 -11.38 13.88 -15.36
C ILE A 99 -10.56 13.89 -16.64
N VAL A 100 -11.12 13.41 -17.74
CA VAL A 100 -10.48 13.34 -19.05
C VAL A 100 -11.29 14.14 -20.06
N PHE A 101 -10.59 14.95 -20.87
CA PHE A 101 -11.18 15.62 -22.04
C PHE A 101 -10.49 15.14 -23.32
N ASP A 102 -11.25 14.89 -24.39
CA ASP A 102 -10.73 14.60 -25.73
C ASP A 102 -9.59 13.55 -25.80
N ASP A 103 -9.70 12.50 -25.00
CA ASP A 103 -8.70 11.42 -24.88
C ASP A 103 -7.28 11.94 -24.52
N SER A 104 -7.19 13.07 -23.82
CA SER A 104 -5.95 13.63 -23.27
C SER A 104 -5.59 13.02 -21.91
N ASP A 105 -4.47 13.46 -21.33
CA ASP A 105 -4.06 13.05 -19.99
C ASP A 105 -5.17 13.38 -18.96
N SER A 106 -5.36 12.49 -17.99
CA SER A 106 -6.34 12.69 -16.93
C SER A 106 -5.90 13.76 -15.94
N PHE A 107 -6.87 14.55 -15.48
CA PHE A 107 -6.73 15.36 -14.28
C PHE A 107 -7.18 14.50 -13.09
N GLU A 108 -6.24 14.20 -12.20
CA GLU A 108 -6.47 13.43 -10.98
C GLU A 108 -6.63 14.39 -9.79
N GLU A 109 -7.73 14.23 -9.05
CA GLU A 109 -8.07 15.03 -7.89
C GLU A 109 -8.38 14.13 -6.71
N THR A 110 -7.74 14.38 -5.57
CA THR A 110 -7.93 13.59 -4.35
C THR A 110 -8.27 14.48 -3.17
N GLY A 111 -8.99 13.94 -2.20
CA GLY A 111 -9.31 14.66 -0.97
C GLY A 111 -9.93 13.76 0.09
N THR A 112 -10.28 14.35 1.21
CA THR A 112 -10.87 13.66 2.37
C THR A 112 -12.13 14.38 2.80
N ILE A 113 -13.19 13.62 3.09
CA ILE A 113 -14.41 14.12 3.72
C ILE A 113 -14.44 13.63 5.16
N HIS A 114 -14.64 14.58 6.08
CA HIS A 114 -14.80 14.28 7.50
C HIS A 114 -16.29 14.24 7.86
N PRO A 115 -16.76 13.30 8.69
CA PRO A 115 -18.09 13.40 9.25
C PRO A 115 -18.18 14.62 10.19
N LEU A 116 -19.34 15.26 10.25
CA LEU A 116 -19.63 16.38 11.15
C LEU A 116 -19.74 15.89 12.61
N LEU A 117 -18.61 15.51 13.18
CA LEU A 117 -18.40 15.04 14.55
C LEU A 117 -17.23 15.81 15.17
N ASN A 118 -17.23 15.96 16.49
CA ASN A 118 -16.12 16.64 17.19
C ASN A 118 -14.79 15.90 17.04
N ALA A 119 -14.84 14.59 16.80
CA ALA A 119 -13.68 13.78 16.48
C ALA A 119 -14.09 12.55 15.64
N SER A 120 -13.19 12.12 14.75
CA SER A 120 -13.36 10.96 13.89
C SER A 120 -12.01 10.31 13.56
N VAL A 121 -12.07 9.09 13.03
CA VAL A 121 -10.91 8.35 12.52
C VAL A 121 -10.98 8.21 11.00
N GLY A 122 -9.86 7.97 10.35
CA GLY A 122 -9.82 7.52 8.95
C GLY A 122 -10.48 6.16 8.76
N ALA A 123 -10.82 5.85 7.52
CA ALA A 123 -11.49 4.58 7.18
C ALA A 123 -10.61 3.34 7.40
N GLU A 124 -9.28 3.48 7.34
CA GLU A 124 -8.35 2.35 7.41
C GLU A 124 -7.06 2.71 8.13
N TRP A 125 -6.43 1.69 8.72
CA TRP A 125 -5.03 1.73 9.13
C TRP A 125 -4.13 1.70 7.90
N ARG A 126 -3.16 2.62 7.83
CA ARG A 126 -2.15 2.74 6.78
C ARG A 126 -0.78 2.34 7.27
N HIS A 127 0.04 1.85 6.35
CA HIS A 127 1.41 1.48 6.64
C HIS A 127 2.36 2.63 6.33
N VAL A 128 2.94 3.22 7.38
CA VAL A 128 3.85 4.37 7.26
C VAL A 128 5.26 3.93 7.58
N ARG A 129 6.15 4.01 6.58
CA ARG A 129 7.57 3.69 6.75
C ARG A 129 8.31 4.90 7.35
N GLY A 130 8.97 4.68 8.48
CA GLY A 130 9.96 5.58 9.08
C GLY A 130 11.36 4.98 9.06
N ASP A 131 12.29 5.61 9.78
CA ASP A 131 13.69 5.18 9.85
C ASP A 131 13.87 3.83 10.59
N ASP A 132 13.02 3.57 11.59
CA ASP A 132 13.11 2.40 12.46
C ASP A 132 12.22 1.22 12.01
N GLY A 133 11.41 1.41 10.94
CA GLY A 133 10.47 0.38 10.49
C GLY A 133 9.18 0.90 9.87
N VAL A 134 8.22 0.00 9.69
CA VAL A 134 6.86 0.34 9.26
C VAL A 134 5.93 0.34 10.46
N LEU A 135 5.22 1.46 10.65
CA LEU A 135 4.17 1.61 11.66
C LEU A 135 2.80 1.46 11.01
N SER A 136 1.83 0.91 11.75
CA SER A 136 0.42 0.92 11.37
C SER A 136 -0.24 2.14 11.97
N CYS A 137 -0.61 3.11 11.15
CA CYS A 137 -1.15 4.40 11.58
C CYS A 137 -2.58 4.60 11.10
N ILE A 138 -3.44 5.14 11.95
CA ILE A 138 -4.78 5.59 11.56
C ILE A 138 -4.86 7.10 11.64
N ASN A 139 -5.39 7.74 10.60
CA ASN A 139 -5.62 9.18 10.62
C ASN A 139 -6.68 9.51 11.66
N VAL A 140 -6.52 10.63 12.34
CA VAL A 140 -7.51 11.16 13.29
C VAL A 140 -7.81 12.60 12.94
N HIS A 141 -9.07 12.98 13.16
CA HIS A 141 -9.50 14.36 13.05
C HIS A 141 -10.16 14.75 14.36
N VAL A 142 -9.74 15.87 14.94
CA VAL A 142 -10.29 16.41 16.18
C VAL A 142 -10.53 17.90 15.99
N GLN A 143 -11.75 18.34 16.27
CA GLN A 143 -12.12 19.75 16.15
C GLN A 143 -11.31 20.62 17.11
N GLU A 144 -11.02 21.87 16.71
CA GLU A 144 -10.42 22.87 17.59
C GLU A 144 -11.16 22.96 18.94
N ASP A 145 -10.39 23.12 20.03
CA ASP A 145 -10.88 23.15 21.42
C ASP A 145 -11.57 21.87 21.94
N PHE A 146 -11.55 20.77 21.18
CA PHE A 146 -12.00 19.45 21.65
C PHE A 146 -10.82 18.57 22.07
N ALA A 147 -11.00 17.83 23.16
CA ALA A 147 -10.03 16.85 23.64
C ALA A 147 -10.76 15.58 24.07
N THR A 148 -10.21 14.44 23.70
CA THR A 148 -10.82 13.13 23.90
C THR A 148 -9.74 12.06 23.95
N ASN A 149 -10.09 10.82 24.28
CA ASN A 149 -9.15 9.72 24.24
C ASN A 149 -9.52 8.74 23.13
N ILE A 150 -8.51 8.21 22.46
CA ILE A 150 -8.64 7.05 21.59
C ILE A 150 -8.30 5.77 22.36
N THR A 151 -9.06 4.70 22.12
CA THR A 151 -8.91 3.39 22.75
C THR A 151 -9.29 2.27 21.77
N PHE A 152 -8.76 1.08 22.01
CA PHE A 152 -9.00 -0.12 21.19
C PHE A 152 -9.71 -1.18 22.05
N PRO A 153 -11.05 -1.25 22.02
CA PRO A 153 -11.84 -2.02 22.98
C PRO A 153 -11.62 -3.54 22.92
N ASP A 154 -11.19 -4.07 21.78
CA ASP A 154 -10.98 -5.49 21.58
C ASP A 154 -9.55 -5.95 21.93
N LEU A 155 -8.67 -5.01 22.32
CA LEU A 155 -7.35 -5.30 22.87
C LEU A 155 -7.37 -5.16 24.40
N GLY A 156 -7.30 -6.30 25.10
CA GLY A 156 -7.16 -6.34 26.56
C GLY A 156 -5.75 -5.99 27.07
N ASP A 157 -5.61 -5.91 28.40
CA ASP A 157 -4.35 -5.58 29.08
C ASP A 157 -3.22 -6.58 28.78
N GLU A 158 -3.57 -7.82 28.40
CA GLU A 158 -2.64 -8.86 27.98
C GLU A 158 -1.80 -8.51 26.75
N TRP A 159 -2.23 -7.54 25.94
CA TRP A 159 -1.53 -7.09 24.73
C TRP A 159 -0.46 -6.03 25.01
N LEU A 160 -0.52 -5.34 26.16
CA LEU A 160 0.40 -4.24 26.49
C LEU A 160 1.90 -4.59 26.46
N PRO A 161 2.34 -5.83 26.75
CA PRO A 161 3.74 -6.21 26.57
C PRO A 161 4.18 -6.26 25.10
N PHE A 162 3.24 -6.37 24.15
CA PHE A 162 3.51 -6.67 22.75
C PHE A 162 3.11 -5.55 21.79
N LEU A 163 2.09 -4.76 22.14
CA LEU A 163 1.53 -3.67 21.34
C LEU A 163 1.34 -2.41 22.18
N TRP A 164 1.71 -1.26 21.62
CA TRP A 164 1.49 0.05 22.24
C TRP A 164 1.31 1.13 21.17
N LEU A 165 0.73 2.27 21.57
CA LEU A 165 0.73 3.45 20.72
C LEU A 165 2.11 4.10 20.73
N ASP A 166 2.59 4.53 19.56
CA ASP A 166 3.88 5.17 19.43
C ASP A 166 4.00 6.40 20.34
N GLY A 167 5.13 6.51 21.05
CA GLY A 167 5.34 7.53 22.08
C GLY A 167 4.52 7.37 23.37
N GLN A 168 3.71 6.32 23.52
CA GLN A 168 2.90 6.04 24.71
C GLN A 168 3.29 4.72 25.39
N ALA A 169 2.94 4.59 26.67
CA ALA A 169 3.18 3.37 27.45
C ALA A 169 1.99 2.38 27.42
N GLY A 170 1.10 2.49 26.42
CA GLY A 170 -0.06 1.62 26.30
C GLY A 170 -0.97 1.96 25.12
N LEU A 171 -2.18 1.41 25.14
CA LEU A 171 -3.17 1.46 24.05
C LEU A 171 -4.21 2.57 24.22
N THR A 172 -3.86 3.65 24.93
CA THR A 172 -4.72 4.81 25.14
C THR A 172 -3.91 6.08 24.99
N GLN A 173 -4.40 6.99 24.17
CA GLN A 173 -3.79 8.30 23.93
C GLN A 173 -4.85 9.40 24.06
N ALA A 174 -4.45 10.52 24.67
CA ALA A 174 -5.25 11.74 24.63
C ALA A 174 -5.02 12.45 23.30
N LEU A 175 -6.11 12.76 22.61
CA LEU A 175 -6.13 13.46 21.34
C LEU A 175 -6.56 14.91 21.52
N SER A 176 -5.97 15.77 20.69
CA SER A 176 -6.22 17.18 20.53
C SER A 176 -6.31 17.53 19.03
N SER A 177 -6.68 18.76 18.70
CA SER A 177 -6.72 19.24 17.31
C SER A 177 -5.35 19.30 16.62
N GLU A 178 -4.25 19.15 17.35
CA GLU A 178 -2.89 19.07 16.77
C GLU A 178 -2.53 17.65 16.31
N ASP A 179 -3.26 16.63 16.79
CA ASP A 179 -3.02 15.23 16.42
C ASP A 179 -3.70 14.92 15.09
N THR A 180 -2.92 14.42 14.12
CA THR A 180 -3.40 14.07 12.78
C THR A 180 -3.40 12.57 12.52
N ALA A 181 -2.62 11.81 13.28
CA ALA A 181 -2.55 10.35 13.19
C ALA A 181 -2.19 9.72 14.53
N VAL A 182 -2.59 8.47 14.69
CA VAL A 182 -2.26 7.61 15.83
C VAL A 182 -1.60 6.35 15.27
N CYS A 183 -0.37 6.08 15.67
CA CYS A 183 0.40 4.95 15.16
C CYS A 183 0.53 3.86 16.22
N LEU A 184 0.32 2.62 15.81
CA LEU A 184 0.63 1.43 16.60
C LEU A 184 2.04 0.98 16.31
N ASN A 185 2.73 0.63 17.39
CA ASN A 185 4.02 -0.02 17.38
C ASN A 185 3.88 -1.38 18.09
N GLY A 186 4.66 -2.34 17.62
CA GLY A 186 4.69 -3.69 18.18
C GLY A 186 6.11 -4.12 18.46
N VAL A 187 6.27 -5.13 19.30
CA VAL A 187 7.57 -5.81 19.49
C VAL A 187 8.13 -6.36 18.16
N ASP A 188 7.25 -6.66 17.21
CA ASP A 188 7.56 -6.83 15.80
C ASP A 188 6.48 -6.15 14.92
N GLN A 189 6.83 -5.83 13.68
CA GLN A 189 5.93 -5.09 12.77
C GLN A 189 4.83 -5.97 12.16
N ALA A 190 4.96 -7.29 12.27
CA ALA A 190 3.96 -8.22 11.78
C ALA A 190 2.80 -8.40 12.74
N LEU A 191 2.99 -8.16 14.04
CA LEU A 191 1.95 -8.32 15.04
C LEU A 191 0.71 -7.44 14.79
N PRO A 192 0.80 -6.12 14.53
CA PRO A 192 -0.37 -5.31 14.18
C PRO A 192 -1.11 -5.84 12.95
N SER A 193 -0.38 -6.33 11.94
CA SER A 193 -0.94 -6.90 10.72
C SER A 193 -1.60 -8.27 10.92
N GLN A 194 -1.25 -9.02 11.96
CA GLN A 194 -1.96 -10.27 12.30
C GLN A 194 -3.12 -10.04 13.28
N ALA A 195 -3.06 -8.98 14.08
CA ALA A 195 -4.11 -8.58 15.01
C ALA A 195 -5.19 -7.68 14.40
N GLN A 196 -5.31 -7.63 13.06
CA GLN A 196 -6.23 -6.71 12.35
C GLN A 196 -7.67 -6.83 12.82
N SER A 197 -8.15 -8.05 13.09
CA SER A 197 -9.52 -8.29 13.56
C SER A 197 -9.80 -7.68 14.93
N LEU A 198 -8.77 -7.53 15.78
CA LEU A 198 -8.85 -6.87 17.10
C LEU A 198 -8.65 -5.35 17.02
N LEU A 199 -8.13 -4.87 15.88
CA LEU A 199 -7.86 -3.46 15.62
C LEU A 199 -8.93 -2.81 14.74
N GLN A 200 -9.96 -3.57 14.34
CA GLN A 200 -11.06 -3.11 13.51
C GLN A 200 -12.00 -2.16 14.27
N SER A 201 -12.17 -2.36 15.59
CA SER A 201 -12.97 -1.46 16.41
C SER A 201 -12.09 -0.40 17.06
N VAL A 202 -12.44 0.86 16.84
CA VAL A 202 -11.76 2.01 17.46
C VAL A 202 -12.77 2.89 18.16
N ASN A 203 -12.47 3.26 19.39
CA ASN A 203 -13.30 4.15 20.19
C ASN A 203 -12.63 5.50 20.40
N ILE A 204 -13.33 6.58 20.07
CA ILE A 204 -12.96 7.94 20.47
C ILE A 204 -14.00 8.46 21.47
N GLY A 205 -13.60 8.58 22.74
CA GLY A 205 -14.53 8.92 23.83
C GLY A 205 -15.66 7.89 23.93
N ASN A 206 -16.89 8.29 23.59
CA ASN A 206 -18.08 7.41 23.57
C ASN A 206 -18.52 7.00 22.16
N LEU A 207 -17.77 7.40 21.13
CA LEU A 207 -18.05 7.08 19.73
C LEU A 207 -17.26 5.83 19.33
N SER A 208 -17.92 4.92 18.62
CA SER A 208 -17.31 3.69 18.10
C SER A 208 -17.30 3.72 16.58
N PHE A 209 -16.17 3.39 16.00
CA PHE A 209 -15.91 3.33 14.57
C PHE A 209 -15.50 1.91 14.17
N MET A 210 -15.78 1.54 12.92
CA MET A 210 -15.20 0.37 12.28
C MET A 210 -14.19 0.85 11.25
N VAL A 211 -12.98 0.30 11.29
CA VAL A 211 -11.86 0.71 10.44
C VAL A 211 -11.29 -0.51 9.73
N GLY A 212 -10.98 -0.38 8.45
CA GLY A 212 -10.30 -1.42 7.69
C GLY A 212 -8.79 -1.41 7.92
N PHE A 213 -8.09 -2.25 7.17
CA PHE A 213 -6.65 -2.28 7.09
C PHE A 213 -6.23 -2.16 5.64
N ASP A 214 -5.31 -1.24 5.37
CA ASP A 214 -4.68 -1.09 4.07
C ASP A 214 -3.98 -2.38 3.68
N ALA A 215 -4.35 -2.93 2.53
CA ALA A 215 -3.75 -4.15 2.00
C ALA A 215 -2.39 -3.89 1.33
N THR A 216 -2.01 -2.63 1.12
CA THR A 216 -0.74 -2.26 0.51
C THR A 216 0.36 -2.15 1.55
N TRP A 217 1.55 -2.66 1.24
CA TRP A 217 2.70 -2.54 2.11
C TRP A 217 3.81 -1.70 1.45
N PRO A 218 4.48 -0.78 2.16
CA PRO A 218 5.58 0.01 1.63
C PRO A 218 6.84 -0.87 1.54
N HIS A 219 6.90 -1.73 0.53
CA HIS A 219 7.95 -2.73 0.38
C HIS A 219 9.33 -2.13 0.15
N ILE A 220 10.35 -2.89 0.51
CA ILE A 220 11.74 -2.65 0.09
C ILE A 220 12.16 -3.74 -0.87
N VAL A 221 13.07 -3.41 -1.77
CA VAL A 221 13.85 -4.40 -2.47
C VAL A 221 15.34 -4.20 -2.29
N SER A 222 16.07 -5.30 -2.16
CA SER A 222 17.53 -5.29 -2.15
C SER A 222 18.06 -5.52 -3.56
N ALA A 223 18.90 -4.62 -4.06
CA ALA A 223 19.50 -4.73 -5.38
C ALA A 223 21.02 -4.47 -5.33
N SER A 224 21.78 -5.32 -6.02
CA SER A 224 23.22 -5.18 -6.15
C SER A 224 23.62 -4.08 -7.12
N ASP A 225 24.89 -3.68 -7.13
CA ASP A 225 25.43 -2.76 -8.15
C ASP A 225 25.25 -3.29 -9.59
N GLN A 226 25.13 -4.60 -9.76
CA GLN A 226 24.85 -5.24 -11.05
C GLN A 226 23.34 -5.44 -11.30
N GLY A 227 22.51 -5.06 -10.34
CA GLY A 227 21.07 -5.27 -10.36
C GLY A 227 20.66 -6.68 -9.95
N TRP A 228 19.42 -7.04 -10.27
CA TRP A 228 18.91 -8.40 -10.14
C TRP A 228 19.34 -9.25 -11.32
N LEU A 229 19.66 -10.51 -11.05
CA LEU A 229 19.79 -11.53 -12.10
C LEU A 229 18.44 -12.23 -12.27
N ILE A 230 17.89 -12.15 -13.49
CA ILE A 230 16.69 -12.88 -13.91
C ILE A 230 17.07 -13.92 -14.97
N ASP A 231 16.88 -15.20 -14.66
CA ASP A 231 17.15 -16.34 -15.55
C ASP A 231 16.24 -17.54 -15.22
N GLY A 232 16.51 -18.71 -15.82
CA GLY A 232 15.73 -19.93 -15.57
C GLY A 232 15.81 -20.50 -14.14
N THR A 233 16.71 -19.99 -13.30
CA THR A 233 16.90 -20.38 -11.89
C THR A 233 16.57 -19.27 -10.90
N HIS A 234 16.61 -18.01 -11.34
CA HIS A 234 16.34 -16.81 -10.55
C HIS A 234 15.18 -16.06 -11.19
N GLY A 235 13.95 -16.42 -10.84
CA GLY A 235 12.75 -15.80 -11.40
C GLY A 235 12.56 -14.35 -10.95
N TRP A 236 11.58 -13.69 -11.56
CA TRP A 236 11.10 -12.36 -11.17
C TRP A 236 10.56 -12.32 -9.74
N GLY A 237 9.88 -13.40 -9.31
CA GLY A 237 9.18 -13.47 -8.02
C GLY A 237 7.89 -12.65 -8.01
N THR A 238 7.01 -12.95 -7.07
CA THR A 238 5.73 -12.27 -6.89
C THR A 238 5.96 -10.84 -6.37
N PRO A 239 5.21 -9.83 -6.86
CA PRO A 239 4.15 -9.92 -7.87
C PRO A 239 4.65 -9.81 -9.34
N PHE A 240 5.94 -9.59 -9.56
CA PHE A 240 6.54 -9.32 -10.87
C PHE A 240 6.42 -10.48 -11.88
N ASP A 241 6.27 -11.71 -11.41
CA ASP A 241 6.12 -12.92 -12.23
C ASP A 241 4.80 -12.98 -13.02
N GLN A 242 3.81 -12.14 -12.65
CA GLN A 242 2.54 -11.99 -13.36
C GLN A 242 2.65 -11.09 -14.60
N GLY A 243 3.84 -10.60 -14.95
CA GLY A 243 4.02 -9.60 -16.00
C GLY A 243 3.69 -8.21 -15.46
N GLY A 244 3.10 -7.33 -16.26
CA GLY A 244 2.80 -5.95 -15.86
C GLY A 244 3.88 -4.94 -16.28
N THR A 245 3.87 -3.76 -15.69
CA THR A 245 4.78 -2.66 -16.01
C THR A 245 5.57 -2.24 -14.78
N LEU A 246 6.85 -1.97 -14.97
CA LEU A 246 7.70 -1.39 -13.95
C LEU A 246 8.14 0.01 -14.39
N TYR A 247 8.02 0.98 -13.49
CA TYR A 247 8.52 2.33 -13.74
C TYR A 247 9.02 3.06 -12.50
N GLN A 248 9.91 4.02 -12.72
CA GLN A 248 10.45 4.92 -11.69
C GLN A 248 9.42 5.98 -11.35
N GLU A 249 9.22 6.27 -10.05
CA GLU A 249 8.13 7.09 -9.54
C GLU A 249 8.15 8.52 -10.10
N ASN A 250 7.29 8.76 -11.10
CA ASN A 250 6.82 10.09 -11.54
C ASN A 250 5.31 10.06 -11.87
N ALA A 251 4.63 8.92 -11.72
CA ALA A 251 3.20 8.75 -11.99
C ALA A 251 2.52 8.21 -10.73
N SER A 252 1.42 8.86 -10.33
CA SER A 252 0.65 8.55 -9.13
C SER A 252 -0.32 7.37 -9.30
N SER A 253 -0.59 6.95 -10.53
CA SER A 253 -1.51 5.88 -10.90
C SER A 253 -0.88 4.94 -11.91
N CYS A 254 -1.39 3.70 -12.00
CA CYS A 254 -1.00 2.78 -13.05
C CYS A 254 -1.43 3.34 -14.42
N PRO A 255 -0.49 3.77 -15.27
CA PRO A 255 -0.86 4.30 -16.56
C PRO A 255 -1.42 3.17 -17.40
N ASP A 256 -2.62 3.39 -17.94
CA ASP A 256 -3.33 2.48 -18.85
C ASP A 256 -2.68 2.52 -20.25
N ASP A 257 -1.37 2.31 -20.31
CA ASP A 257 -0.59 2.37 -21.55
C ASP A 257 -0.50 0.97 -22.14
N GLY A 258 -1.58 0.55 -22.82
CA GLY A 258 -1.63 -0.70 -23.61
C GLY A 258 -0.57 -0.82 -24.72
N PHE A 259 0.28 0.20 -24.91
CA PHE A 259 1.37 0.25 -25.88
C PHE A 259 2.77 0.16 -25.27
N LEU A 260 2.91 -0.05 -23.94
CA LEU A 260 4.25 -0.23 -23.36
C LEU A 260 4.90 -1.51 -23.87
N THR A 261 6.03 -1.31 -24.53
CA THR A 261 6.84 -2.40 -25.05
C THR A 261 7.82 -2.88 -23.99
N ALA A 262 8.18 -4.15 -24.08
CA ALA A 262 9.32 -4.68 -23.34
C ALA A 262 10.57 -3.85 -23.66
N PRO A 263 11.51 -3.70 -22.72
CA PRO A 263 12.73 -2.96 -22.97
C PRO A 263 13.48 -3.58 -24.18
N PRO A 264 14.07 -2.76 -25.07
CA PRO A 264 14.78 -3.27 -26.24
C PRO A 264 15.85 -4.30 -25.87
N GLN A 265 15.63 -5.54 -26.27
CA GLN A 265 16.56 -6.65 -26.08
C GLN A 265 17.77 -6.49 -26.99
N SER A 266 18.95 -6.85 -26.49
CA SER A 266 20.13 -7.02 -27.36
C SER A 266 20.04 -8.38 -28.04
N ASN A 267 20.69 -8.57 -29.20
CA ASN A 267 20.75 -9.88 -29.86
C ASN A 267 21.55 -10.95 -29.08
N ASN A 268 21.97 -10.67 -27.85
CA ASN A 268 22.70 -11.58 -26.98
C ASN A 268 21.76 -12.20 -25.95
N ASN A 269 22.00 -13.47 -25.63
CA ASN A 269 21.30 -14.18 -24.55
C ASN A 269 21.59 -13.63 -23.14
N ASN A 270 22.50 -12.65 -23.01
CA ASN A 270 22.72 -11.91 -21.78
C ASN A 270 22.60 -10.42 -22.11
N TRP A 271 21.66 -9.74 -21.46
CA TRP A 271 21.36 -8.34 -21.71
C TRP A 271 20.98 -7.63 -20.41
N SER A 272 20.98 -6.30 -20.44
CA SER A 272 20.72 -5.48 -19.25
C SER A 272 19.60 -4.49 -19.51
N TRP A 273 18.72 -4.33 -18.52
CA TRP A 273 17.74 -3.25 -18.46
C TRP A 273 18.09 -2.35 -17.29
N ASP A 274 18.45 -1.10 -17.61
CA ASP A 274 18.74 -0.08 -16.61
C ASP A 274 17.55 0.87 -16.48
N LEU A 275 16.88 0.83 -15.34
CA LEU A 275 15.70 1.65 -15.10
C LEU A 275 16.02 3.13 -14.93
N SER A 276 17.27 3.50 -14.57
CA SER A 276 17.67 4.91 -14.52
C SER A 276 17.78 5.55 -15.92
N ILE A 277 17.98 4.73 -16.96
CA ILE A 277 18.06 5.16 -18.36
C ILE A 277 16.71 4.97 -19.06
N ARG A 278 16.00 3.90 -18.72
CA ARG A 278 14.72 3.50 -19.33
C ARG A 278 13.69 3.24 -18.24
N PRO A 279 13.08 4.31 -17.72
CA PRO A 279 12.34 4.27 -16.47
C PRO A 279 10.92 3.74 -16.58
N LYS A 280 10.45 3.26 -17.74
CA LYS A 280 9.07 2.78 -17.90
C LYS A 280 8.97 1.75 -19.01
N HIS A 281 8.80 0.47 -18.66
CA HIS A 281 8.62 -0.62 -19.62
C HIS A 281 7.82 -1.79 -19.05
N ARG A 282 7.26 -2.60 -19.95
CA ARG A 282 6.63 -3.88 -19.60
C ARG A 282 7.70 -4.86 -19.11
N ILE A 283 7.38 -5.61 -18.06
CA ILE A 283 8.23 -6.70 -17.56
C ILE A 283 8.38 -7.76 -18.67
N PRO A 284 9.60 -8.06 -19.13
CA PRO A 284 9.85 -9.04 -20.18
C PRO A 284 9.73 -10.47 -19.65
N SER A 285 9.19 -11.36 -20.49
CA SER A 285 9.36 -12.80 -20.30
C SER A 285 10.78 -13.21 -20.65
N ILE A 286 11.41 -14.03 -19.80
CA ILE A 286 12.74 -14.58 -20.03
C ILE A 286 12.59 -16.05 -20.47
N GLU A 287 13.09 -16.39 -21.66
CA GLU A 287 12.93 -17.73 -22.23
C GLU A 287 14.26 -18.51 -22.28
N GLY A 288 14.20 -19.81 -21.98
CA GLY A 288 15.29 -20.76 -22.25
C GLY A 288 16.62 -20.41 -21.56
N ASN A 289 17.65 -20.10 -22.36
CA ASN A 289 19.01 -19.79 -21.90
C ASN A 289 19.29 -18.27 -21.84
N GLU A 290 18.25 -17.46 -21.80
CA GLU A 290 18.37 -16.01 -21.64
C GLU A 290 18.62 -15.62 -20.18
N SER A 291 19.34 -14.51 -20.02
CA SER A 291 19.66 -13.88 -18.73
C SER A 291 19.50 -12.38 -18.86
N LEU A 292 18.85 -11.79 -17.88
CA LEU A 292 18.60 -10.36 -17.79
C LEU A 292 19.18 -9.82 -16.49
N HIS A 293 20.01 -8.78 -16.60
CA HIS A 293 20.40 -7.96 -15.47
C HIS A 293 19.51 -6.72 -15.37
N VAL A 294 18.68 -6.64 -14.32
CA VAL A 294 17.78 -5.50 -14.06
C VAL A 294 18.45 -4.55 -13.08
N LYS A 295 18.95 -3.42 -13.58
CA LYS A 295 19.60 -2.39 -12.75
C LYS A 295 18.56 -1.43 -12.20
N LEU A 296 18.49 -1.41 -10.88
CA LEU A 296 17.64 -0.56 -10.07
C LEU A 296 18.57 0.41 -9.33
N SER A 297 18.47 1.69 -9.63
CA SER A 297 19.17 2.72 -8.85
C SER A 297 18.42 2.94 -7.53
N PRO A 298 19.08 3.42 -6.46
CA PRO A 298 18.38 3.77 -5.22
C PRO A 298 17.34 4.86 -5.48
N ASP A 299 16.07 4.46 -5.53
CA ASP A 299 14.90 5.30 -5.76
C ASP A 299 13.61 4.52 -5.43
N THR A 300 12.47 5.18 -5.55
CA THR A 300 11.14 4.55 -5.48
C THR A 300 10.66 4.15 -6.87
N TYR A 301 10.09 2.95 -6.94
CA TYR A 301 9.54 2.38 -8.16
C TYR A 301 8.12 1.89 -7.91
N VAL A 302 7.35 1.83 -8.99
CA VAL A 302 5.98 1.32 -8.99
C VAL A 302 5.89 0.16 -9.96
N TYR A 303 5.40 -0.95 -9.43
CA TYR A 303 4.93 -2.08 -10.20
C TYR A 303 3.43 -1.92 -10.44
N CYS A 304 2.98 -2.13 -11.67
CA CYS A 304 1.57 -2.11 -12.03
C CYS A 304 1.16 -3.42 -12.69
N ASN A 305 0.25 -4.13 -12.04
CA ASN A 305 -0.46 -5.23 -12.65
C ASN A 305 -1.55 -4.67 -13.57
N GLN A 306 -1.39 -4.88 -14.87
CA GLN A 306 -2.30 -4.36 -15.88
C GLN A 306 -3.60 -5.18 -16.00
N GLU A 307 -3.68 -6.38 -15.41
CA GLU A 307 -4.90 -7.20 -15.43
C GLU A 307 -5.91 -6.72 -14.38
N ASP A 308 -5.43 -6.43 -13.17
CA ASP A 308 -6.27 -6.04 -12.03
C ASP A 308 -6.18 -4.55 -11.67
N GLY A 309 -5.33 -3.78 -12.36
CA GLY A 309 -5.10 -2.34 -12.10
C GLY A 309 -4.38 -2.03 -10.79
N LEU A 310 -3.88 -3.05 -10.08
CA LEU A 310 -3.24 -2.90 -8.79
C LEU A 310 -1.79 -2.40 -8.92
N ALA A 311 -1.44 -1.41 -8.09
CA ALA A 311 -0.10 -0.87 -7.98
C ALA A 311 0.60 -1.39 -6.72
N SER A 312 1.87 -1.78 -6.83
CA SER A 312 2.73 -2.06 -5.69
C SER A 312 3.93 -1.11 -5.74
N LYS A 313 4.07 -0.29 -4.70
CA LYS A 313 5.21 0.63 -4.56
C LYS A 313 6.32 -0.03 -3.76
N PHE A 314 7.56 0.22 -4.16
CA PHE A 314 8.71 -0.25 -3.41
C PHE A 314 9.91 0.68 -3.53
N ALA A 315 10.70 0.75 -2.47
CA ALA A 315 11.96 1.47 -2.44
C ALA A 315 13.15 0.53 -2.68
N VAL A 316 14.15 0.98 -3.44
CA VAL A 316 15.36 0.20 -3.71
C VAL A 316 16.44 0.55 -2.70
N GLN A 317 16.91 -0.47 -1.98
CA GLN A 317 18.05 -0.39 -1.09
C GLN A 317 19.26 -1.10 -1.73
N VAL A 318 20.44 -0.50 -1.58
CA VAL A 318 21.69 -1.10 -2.04
C VAL A 318 22.04 -2.30 -1.16
N GLY A 319 22.21 -3.46 -1.78
CA GLY A 319 22.50 -4.71 -1.07
C GLY A 319 22.73 -5.89 -2.02
N PRO A 320 22.93 -7.12 -1.51
CA PRO A 320 22.84 -8.33 -2.34
C PRO A 320 21.55 -8.42 -3.17
N ASP A 321 21.58 -9.14 -4.29
CA ASP A 321 20.34 -9.67 -4.86
C ASP A 321 19.87 -10.83 -3.99
N LEU A 322 18.80 -10.58 -3.23
CA LEU A 322 18.21 -11.55 -2.31
C LEU A 322 16.89 -12.05 -2.87
N ILE A 323 16.73 -13.36 -2.78
CA ILE A 323 15.50 -14.04 -3.16
C ILE A 323 15.04 -14.88 -1.99
N LEU A 324 13.82 -14.63 -1.52
CA LEU A 324 13.13 -15.47 -0.56
C LEU A 324 12.29 -16.50 -1.32
N TYR A 325 12.42 -17.77 -0.97
CA TYR A 325 11.55 -18.82 -1.44
C TYR A 325 10.81 -19.44 -0.26
N ARG A 326 9.48 -19.45 -0.33
CA ARG A 326 8.60 -19.94 0.72
C ARG A 326 7.28 -20.41 0.11
N SER A 327 6.76 -21.55 0.57
CA SER A 327 5.44 -22.05 0.18
C SER A 327 5.23 -22.07 -1.35
N ASP A 328 6.22 -22.57 -2.08
CA ASP A 328 6.26 -22.62 -3.55
C ASP A 328 6.28 -21.25 -4.27
N GLN A 329 6.44 -20.15 -3.55
CA GLN A 329 6.51 -18.80 -4.10
C GLN A 329 7.92 -18.22 -3.95
N THR A 330 8.32 -17.44 -4.97
CA THR A 330 9.55 -16.66 -4.96
C THR A 330 9.18 -15.21 -4.67
N LEU A 331 9.82 -14.59 -3.68
CA LEU A 331 9.55 -13.23 -3.23
C LEU A 331 10.81 -12.39 -3.36
N ARG A 332 10.66 -11.19 -3.92
CA ARG A 332 11.70 -10.16 -4.00
C ARG A 332 11.30 -8.85 -3.35
N LEU A 333 10.04 -8.72 -2.94
CA LEU A 333 9.57 -7.66 -2.06
C LEU A 333 9.82 -8.09 -0.61
N TRP A 334 10.53 -7.26 0.14
CA TRP A 334 10.98 -7.50 1.51
C TRP A 334 10.20 -6.64 2.50
N ASP A 335 10.46 -6.91 3.78
CA ASP A 335 9.85 -6.29 4.95
C ASP A 335 8.34 -6.53 5.09
N GLU A 336 7.71 -7.34 4.24
CA GLU A 336 6.29 -7.65 4.39
C GLU A 336 6.09 -8.57 5.61
N PRO A 337 5.12 -8.25 6.49
CA PRO A 337 4.81 -9.09 7.63
C PRO A 337 4.17 -10.39 7.19
N MET A 338 4.63 -11.51 7.74
CA MET A 338 4.11 -12.83 7.40
C MET A 338 3.66 -13.58 8.64
N SER A 339 2.75 -14.54 8.43
CA SER A 339 2.32 -15.50 9.45
C SER A 339 2.54 -16.94 9.04
N SER A 340 2.62 -17.81 10.03
CA SER A 340 2.79 -19.25 9.86
C SER A 340 1.68 -20.01 10.56
N GLU A 341 0.83 -20.69 9.78
CA GLU A 341 -0.25 -21.54 10.30
C GLU A 341 0.11 -23.04 10.27
N SER A 342 1.16 -23.40 9.54
CA SER A 342 1.68 -24.77 9.48
C SER A 342 2.55 -25.08 10.69
N SER A 343 2.64 -26.36 11.06
CA SER A 343 3.53 -26.80 12.15
C SER A 343 5.02 -26.68 11.81
N GLN A 344 5.36 -26.49 10.54
CA GLN A 344 6.72 -26.27 10.07
C GLN A 344 6.77 -25.11 9.08
N LEU A 345 7.82 -24.31 9.20
CA LEU A 345 8.13 -23.19 8.32
C LEU A 345 9.39 -23.54 7.51
N GLU A 346 9.23 -23.66 6.20
CA GLU A 346 10.32 -23.91 5.25
C GLU A 346 10.66 -22.61 4.51
N ILE A 347 11.93 -22.22 4.58
CA ILE A 347 12.44 -20.97 4.00
C ILE A 347 13.72 -21.28 3.23
N ALA A 348 13.87 -20.70 2.04
CA ALA A 348 15.17 -20.62 1.38
C ALA A 348 15.53 -19.19 1.01
N LEU A 349 16.77 -18.81 1.26
CA LEU A 349 17.34 -17.50 0.96
C LEU A 349 18.49 -17.65 -0.03
N TYR A 350 18.40 -16.98 -1.18
CA TYR A 350 19.50 -16.87 -2.13
C TYR A 350 20.36 -15.65 -1.82
N ASN A 351 21.67 -15.83 -1.72
CA ASN A 351 22.66 -14.77 -1.62
C ASN A 351 23.49 -14.72 -2.92
N SER A 352 23.35 -13.65 -3.70
CA SER A 352 24.10 -13.46 -4.95
C SER A 352 25.57 -13.08 -4.76
N ASN A 353 26.00 -12.69 -3.55
CA ASN A 353 27.37 -12.25 -3.31
C ASN A 353 28.32 -13.44 -3.17
N ASP A 354 29.58 -13.24 -3.54
CA ASP A 354 30.66 -14.20 -3.29
C ASP A 354 31.01 -14.30 -1.80
N LEU A 355 30.62 -13.28 -1.01
CA LEU A 355 30.87 -13.19 0.42
C LEU A 355 29.62 -13.55 1.23
N ASP A 356 29.86 -14.13 2.39
CA ASP A 356 28.81 -14.43 3.36
C ASP A 356 28.17 -13.13 3.88
N ILE A 357 26.85 -13.17 4.04
CA ILE A 357 26.05 -12.07 4.57
C ILE A 357 25.64 -12.40 5.99
N VAL A 358 25.71 -11.42 6.90
CA VAL A 358 25.33 -11.64 8.29
C VAL A 358 23.81 -11.85 8.36
N LEU A 359 23.40 -12.95 8.99
CA LEU A 359 22.01 -13.22 9.34
C LEU A 359 21.86 -13.04 10.84
N ARG A 360 21.02 -12.08 11.23
CA ARG A 360 20.58 -11.88 12.60
C ARG A 360 19.19 -12.44 12.73
N HIS A 361 18.88 -12.96 13.90
CA HIS A 361 17.54 -13.42 14.20
C HIS A 361 17.18 -13.05 15.63
N ASP A 362 15.92 -12.71 15.85
CA ASP A 362 15.36 -12.43 17.17
C ASP A 362 13.98 -13.07 17.31
N ALA A 363 13.60 -13.38 18.54
CA ALA A 363 12.31 -14.00 18.85
C ALA A 363 11.59 -13.21 19.95
N PHE A 364 10.32 -12.90 19.72
CA PHE A 364 9.46 -12.15 20.60
C PHE A 364 8.19 -12.94 20.95
N GLY A 365 7.48 -12.48 21.98
CA GLY A 365 6.24 -13.09 22.46
C GLY A 365 6.38 -13.86 23.78
N ASP A 366 5.28 -14.45 24.22
CA ASP A 366 5.17 -15.30 25.41
C ASP A 366 5.49 -16.77 25.12
N VAL A 367 5.51 -17.16 23.84
CA VAL A 367 5.90 -18.50 23.39
C VAL A 367 7.23 -18.43 22.62
N ALA A 368 8.11 -19.40 22.85
CA ALA A 368 9.47 -19.37 22.30
C ALA A 368 9.58 -20.12 20.96
N TRP A 369 10.19 -19.47 19.97
CA TRP A 369 10.69 -20.11 18.74
C TRP A 369 12.01 -20.84 19.00
N ASP A 370 12.16 -22.06 18.47
CA ASP A 370 13.46 -22.75 18.44
C ASP A 370 14.27 -22.30 17.21
N LEU A 371 15.17 -21.34 17.44
CA LEU A 371 16.02 -20.79 16.39
C LEU A 371 17.39 -21.47 16.30
N THR A 372 17.62 -22.60 16.99
CA THR A 372 18.94 -23.25 17.06
C THR A 372 19.45 -23.76 15.71
N THR A 373 18.55 -23.97 14.75
CA THR A 373 18.87 -24.43 13.40
C THR A 373 19.18 -23.29 12.44
N LEU A 374 18.91 -22.03 12.80
CA LEU A 374 19.23 -20.88 11.95
C LEU A 374 20.74 -20.56 12.02
N PRO A 375 21.39 -20.34 10.87
CA PRO A 375 22.77 -19.90 10.87
C PRO A 375 22.87 -18.42 11.24
N SER A 376 24.06 -17.99 11.64
CA SER A 376 24.38 -16.57 11.82
C SER A 376 24.84 -15.87 10.53
N SER A 377 24.88 -16.58 9.41
CA SER A 377 25.32 -16.06 8.12
C SER A 377 24.76 -16.86 6.94
N LEU A 378 24.54 -16.17 5.82
CA LEU A 378 24.12 -16.75 4.54
C LEU A 378 25.33 -16.92 3.64
N SER A 379 25.64 -18.16 3.27
CA SER A 379 26.66 -18.45 2.28
C SER A 379 26.20 -18.07 0.87
N SER A 380 27.16 -17.86 -0.03
CA SER A 380 26.87 -17.64 -1.45
C SER A 380 25.97 -18.76 -2.02
N GLY A 381 24.94 -18.39 -2.77
CA GLY A 381 23.94 -19.30 -3.31
C GLY A 381 22.73 -19.51 -2.40
N TRP A 382 22.05 -20.65 -2.56
CA TRP A 382 20.83 -21.00 -1.82
C TRP A 382 21.14 -21.55 -0.42
N ASN A 383 20.50 -20.97 0.59
CA ASN A 383 20.53 -21.40 1.99
C ASN A 383 19.13 -21.83 2.39
N ASN A 384 18.95 -23.06 2.87
CA ASN A 384 17.64 -23.63 3.19
C ASN A 384 17.50 -23.87 4.69
N PHE A 385 16.34 -23.54 5.25
CA PHE A 385 16.03 -23.63 6.66
C PHE A 385 14.67 -24.27 6.86
N THR A 386 14.54 -25.04 7.93
CA THR A 386 13.28 -25.58 8.41
C THR A 386 13.18 -25.31 9.90
N LEU A 387 12.08 -24.70 10.32
CA LEU A 387 11.80 -24.35 11.70
C LEU A 387 10.49 -24.98 12.13
N ASP A 388 10.44 -25.47 13.35
CA ASP A 388 9.19 -25.91 13.97
C ASP A 388 8.44 -24.65 14.47
N VAL A 389 7.18 -24.53 14.08
CA VAL A 389 6.33 -23.38 14.44
C VAL A 389 5.74 -23.64 15.83
N PRO A 390 5.86 -22.70 16.78
CA PRO A 390 5.31 -22.86 18.12
C PRO A 390 3.78 -22.93 18.15
N ASP A 391 3.23 -23.54 19.21
CA ASP A 391 1.79 -23.58 19.45
C ASP A 391 1.34 -22.28 20.13
N ALA A 392 0.89 -21.32 19.32
CA ALA A 392 0.48 -19.99 19.73
C ALA A 392 -0.67 -19.51 18.84
N MET A 393 -1.50 -18.59 19.34
CA MET A 393 -2.61 -18.04 18.57
C MET A 393 -2.12 -17.24 17.34
N PHE A 394 -1.02 -16.50 17.49
CA PHE A 394 -0.40 -15.75 16.39
C PHE A 394 1.08 -16.11 16.28
N ASN A 395 1.48 -16.65 15.14
CA ASN A 395 2.86 -16.93 14.80
C ASN A 395 3.28 -16.04 13.65
N THR A 396 4.16 -15.07 13.93
CA THR A 396 4.62 -14.06 12.99
C THR A 396 6.07 -14.26 12.61
N HIS A 397 6.45 -13.79 11.43
CA HIS A 397 7.85 -13.62 11.05
C HIS A 397 8.00 -12.53 9.99
N GLN A 398 9.16 -11.89 9.96
CA GLN A 398 9.46 -10.83 9.01
C GLN A 398 10.94 -10.85 8.66
N PHE A 399 11.27 -10.64 7.39
CA PHE A 399 12.64 -10.50 6.91
C PHE A 399 12.89 -9.05 6.57
N THR A 400 13.85 -8.44 7.26
CA THR A 400 14.20 -7.03 7.09
C THR A 400 15.64 -6.87 6.69
N HIS A 401 15.91 -5.91 5.81
CA HIS A 401 17.27 -5.56 5.43
C HIS A 401 17.80 -4.43 6.33
N GLN A 402 18.90 -4.68 7.05
CA GLN A 402 19.48 -3.74 8.01
C GLN A 402 20.99 -3.59 7.78
N ASP A 403 21.40 -2.47 7.17
CA ASP A 403 22.82 -2.08 7.02
C ASP A 403 23.73 -3.17 6.41
N GLY A 404 23.26 -3.89 5.39
CA GLY A 404 24.01 -4.96 4.74
C GLY A 404 24.01 -6.30 5.51
N ALA A 405 23.16 -6.42 6.53
CA ALA A 405 22.75 -7.67 7.14
C ALA A 405 21.26 -7.93 6.89
N ILE A 406 20.83 -9.18 7.06
CA ILE A 406 19.41 -9.54 7.11
C ILE A 406 19.05 -9.81 8.55
N LEU A 407 17.99 -9.18 9.04
CA LEU A 407 17.38 -9.48 10.33
C LEU A 407 16.07 -10.25 10.09
N VAL A 408 15.95 -11.40 10.73
CA VAL A 408 14.71 -12.18 10.74
C VAL A 408 14.10 -12.09 12.13
N THR A 409 12.95 -11.47 12.25
CA THR A 409 12.20 -11.43 13.50
C THR A 409 11.15 -12.53 13.47
N PHE A 410 10.98 -13.22 14.59
CA PHE A 410 9.94 -14.20 14.81
C PHE A 410 9.10 -13.78 16.02
N GLY A 411 7.80 -13.98 15.96
CA GLY A 411 6.89 -13.72 17.07
C GLY A 411 5.97 -14.89 17.30
N ALA A 412 5.74 -15.26 18.56
CA ALA A 412 4.69 -16.23 18.92
C ALA A 412 3.93 -15.72 20.14
N TYR A 413 2.68 -15.35 19.92
CA TYR A 413 1.86 -14.59 20.87
C TYR A 413 0.61 -15.34 21.26
N MET A 414 0.23 -15.15 22.52
CA MET A 414 -0.99 -15.65 23.12
C MET A 414 -1.00 -17.18 23.07
N GLU A 415 -0.33 -17.79 24.06
CA GLU A 415 -0.29 -19.26 24.24
C GLU A 415 -1.69 -19.88 24.05
N ALA A 416 -1.79 -20.87 23.13
CA ALA A 416 -3.05 -21.41 22.60
C ALA A 416 -3.80 -22.36 23.55
#